data_AF-A0A2E0SRP0-F1
#
_entry.id   AF-A0A2E0SRP0-F1
#
_cell.length_a   1.000
_cell.length_b   1.000
_cell.length_c   1.000
_cell.angle_alpha   90.00
_cell.angle_beta   90.00
_cell.angle_gamma   90.00
#
_symmetry.space_group_name_H-M   'P 1'
#
loop_
_entity.id
_entity.type
_entity.pdbx_description
1 polymer ?
#
loop_
_entity_poly.entity_id
_entity_poly.type
_entity_poly.pdbx_seq_one_letter_code
_entity_poly.pdbx_strand_id
1 'polypeptide(L)'
;MPECIHGFDEGLCDSCFPRKAPEPKNVPTRTPRATRSSGVSSLRQSTTSTSRSGAARSSSNSGAAGGPAAYNLATQRVFHFTHIRNLPGILADGALRADAAPAVDVTSTLARDARAELETPVGSRIADHVAFALTAESERWRELRAIFAREAPVTPHWAAVVAGLAASDFVVLALPVAKLGAEVIVSDGDAAAGSSRFAVGVDAGNILLRKCRSSAYFADPDDTSADIGLREGELLAGASVPVSSIALIGVAHEPARDRVREILADAWPSGSGAAPKVAVYPPWFQVAE
;
A
#
# COMPACT_ATOMS: atom_id res chain seq x y z
N MET A 1 -8.83 17.20 -15.58
CA MET A 1 -9.66 17.89 -14.56
C MET A 1 -8.75 18.81 -13.76
N PRO A 2 -9.21 19.77 -12.94
CA PRO A 2 -8.26 20.54 -12.13
C PRO A 2 -7.64 19.64 -11.05
N GLU A 3 -6.39 19.24 -11.26
CA GLU A 3 -5.59 18.50 -10.30
C GLU A 3 -4.88 19.45 -9.32
N CYS A 4 -4.66 19.01 -8.09
CA CYS A 4 -3.89 19.76 -7.11
C CYS A 4 -2.37 19.62 -7.35
N ILE A 5 -1.54 20.44 -6.69
CA ILE A 5 -0.06 20.39 -6.83
C ILE A 5 0.58 19.07 -6.39
N HIS A 6 -0.19 18.23 -5.70
CA HIS A 6 0.22 16.89 -5.25
C HIS A 6 -0.27 15.77 -6.20
N GLY A 7 -0.85 16.13 -7.35
CA GLY A 7 -1.31 15.20 -8.38
C GLY A 7 -2.58 14.42 -8.01
N PHE A 8 -3.35 14.90 -7.04
CA PHE A 8 -4.68 14.34 -6.73
C PHE A 8 -5.75 15.19 -7.39
N ASP A 9 -6.84 14.55 -7.82
CA ASP A 9 -8.04 15.26 -8.25
C ASP A 9 -8.62 16.13 -7.12
N GLU A 10 -9.38 17.14 -7.52
CA GLU A 10 -10.01 18.11 -6.63
C GLU A 10 -10.85 17.40 -5.54
N GLY A 11 -10.61 17.75 -4.27
CA GLY A 11 -11.31 17.18 -3.12
C GLY A 11 -10.76 15.86 -2.57
N LEU A 12 -9.80 15.20 -3.25
CA LEU A 12 -9.17 13.96 -2.77
C LEU A 12 -7.88 14.21 -1.97
N CYS A 13 -7.27 15.39 -2.10
CA CYS A 13 -6.08 15.74 -1.34
C CYS A 13 -6.46 16.33 0.02
N ASP A 14 -6.30 15.57 1.10
CA ASP A 14 -6.55 16.07 2.48
C ASP A 14 -5.60 17.21 2.91
N SER A 15 -4.50 17.45 2.17
CA SER A 15 -3.60 18.59 2.40
C SER A 15 -4.13 19.89 1.77
N CYS A 16 -4.67 19.81 0.55
CA CYS A 16 -5.27 20.95 -0.15
C CYS A 16 -6.74 21.18 0.27
N PHE A 17 -7.43 20.12 0.65
CA PHE A 17 -8.83 20.06 1.04
C PHE A 17 -8.99 19.36 2.39
N PRO A 18 -8.45 19.93 3.48
CA PRO A 18 -8.54 19.32 4.80
C PRO A 18 -10.01 19.14 5.21
N ARG A 19 -10.36 17.91 5.59
CA ARG A 19 -11.71 17.59 6.06
C ARG A 19 -12.02 18.41 7.30
N LYS A 20 -13.19 19.04 7.29
CA LYS A 20 -13.76 19.64 8.51
C LYS A 20 -13.93 18.54 9.55
N ALA A 21 -13.30 18.72 10.70
CA ALA A 21 -13.63 17.91 11.87
C ALA A 21 -15.14 18.00 12.14
N PRO A 22 -15.79 16.89 12.52
CA PRO A 22 -17.21 16.91 12.86
C PRO A 22 -17.45 17.92 13.99
N GLU A 23 -18.45 18.79 13.79
CA GLU A 23 -18.80 19.81 14.79
C GLU A 23 -19.13 19.11 16.13
N PRO A 24 -18.52 19.54 17.25
CA PRO A 24 -18.86 19.00 18.54
C PRO A 24 -20.33 19.30 18.84
N LYS A 25 -21.11 18.28 19.19
CA LYS A 25 -22.47 18.45 19.71
C LYS A 25 -22.41 19.34 20.95
N ASN A 26 -22.93 20.56 20.82
CA ASN A 26 -23.01 21.54 21.89
C ASN A 26 -23.76 20.96 23.10
N VAL A 27 -23.02 20.72 24.19
CA VAL A 27 -23.59 20.58 25.53
C VAL A 27 -23.58 21.99 26.14
N PRO A 28 -24.73 22.56 26.57
CA PRO A 28 -24.77 23.93 27.02
C PRO A 28 -24.16 24.03 28.42
N THR A 29 -23.04 24.73 28.56
CA THR A 29 -22.59 25.20 29.89
C THR A 29 -22.16 26.66 29.83
N ARG A 30 -22.57 27.38 30.87
CA ARG A 30 -22.64 28.84 31.03
C ARG A 30 -21.29 29.56 30.94
N THR A 31 -21.36 30.79 30.41
CA THR A 31 -20.29 31.80 30.35
C THR A 31 -19.96 32.40 31.73
N PRO A 32 -18.74 32.99 31.88
CA PRO A 32 -18.67 34.46 31.83
C PRO A 32 -17.45 35.07 31.10
N ARG A 33 -17.77 36.09 30.29
CA ARG A 33 -17.22 37.47 30.15
C ARG A 33 -15.69 37.77 30.21
N ALA A 34 -15.14 37.96 29.01
CA ALA A 34 -14.38 39.11 28.44
C ALA A 34 -13.39 39.98 29.25
N THR A 35 -12.21 40.20 28.64
CA THR A 35 -11.53 41.50 28.53
C THR A 35 -10.81 41.64 27.17
N ARG A 36 -10.83 42.87 26.62
CA ARG A 36 -10.36 43.30 25.29
C ARG A 36 -9.03 44.07 25.39
N SER A 37 -8.23 44.05 24.32
CA SER A 37 -7.43 45.18 23.77
C SER A 37 -6.65 44.68 22.53
N SER A 38 -6.88 45.05 21.27
CA SER A 38 -6.76 46.34 20.53
C SER A 38 -5.31 46.73 20.13
N GLY A 39 -5.08 46.94 18.82
CA GLY A 39 -3.92 47.63 18.21
C GLY A 39 -3.33 46.90 16.99
N VAL A 40 -3.77 47.11 15.74
CA VAL A 40 -3.48 48.20 14.77
C VAL A 40 -2.15 48.07 14.00
N SER A 41 -2.29 47.79 12.69
CA SER A 41 -1.65 48.36 11.49
C SER A 41 -0.11 48.52 11.36
N SER A 42 0.49 47.96 10.29
CA SER A 42 0.89 48.72 9.07
C SER A 42 2.10 48.13 8.32
N LEU A 43 1.87 47.89 7.01
CA LEU A 43 2.68 48.00 5.78
C LEU A 43 4.24 47.91 5.71
N ARG A 44 4.64 47.24 4.60
CA ARG A 44 5.83 47.41 3.71
C ARG A 44 7.18 46.91 4.28
N GLN A 45 8.12 46.37 3.52
CA GLN A 45 8.35 46.27 2.07
C GLN A 45 9.36 45.14 1.75
N SER A 46 9.37 44.78 0.48
CA SER A 46 10.19 43.83 -0.28
C SER A 46 11.71 43.87 -0.07
N THR A 47 12.36 42.69 -0.18
CA THR A 47 13.63 42.54 -0.92
C THR A 47 13.72 41.18 -1.62
N THR A 48 14.01 41.26 -2.91
CA THR A 48 14.37 40.20 -3.87
C THR A 48 15.60 39.38 -3.47
N SER A 49 15.60 38.07 -3.72
CA SER A 49 16.79 37.38 -4.28
C SER A 49 16.48 35.95 -4.77
N THR A 50 16.69 35.80 -6.08
CA THR A 50 17.43 34.73 -6.76
C THR A 50 16.86 33.31 -6.73
N SER A 51 16.14 33.00 -7.81
CA SER A 51 15.87 31.67 -8.32
C SER A 51 17.16 30.86 -8.53
N ARG A 52 17.23 29.68 -7.90
CA ARG A 52 18.13 28.61 -8.31
C ARG A 52 17.31 27.38 -8.65
N SER A 53 17.29 27.10 -9.95
CA SER A 53 16.75 25.90 -10.57
C SER A 53 17.43 24.66 -9.96
N GLY A 54 16.70 23.95 -9.09
CA GLY A 54 17.07 22.62 -8.61
C GLY A 54 16.47 21.60 -9.57
N ALA A 55 17.26 21.12 -10.51
CA ALA A 55 16.91 20.01 -11.39
C ALA A 55 16.60 18.77 -10.53
N ALA A 56 15.32 18.37 -10.50
CA ALA A 56 14.90 17.07 -10.00
C ALA A 56 15.52 16.00 -10.90
N ARG A 57 16.54 15.30 -10.39
CA ARG A 57 17.06 14.10 -11.04
C ARG A 57 16.08 12.96 -10.80
N SER A 58 15.18 12.79 -11.75
CA SER A 58 14.50 11.53 -12.02
C SER A 58 15.55 10.46 -12.24
N SER A 59 15.66 9.48 -11.35
CA SER A 59 16.39 8.25 -11.62
C SER A 59 15.49 7.31 -12.42
N SER A 60 15.18 7.68 -13.66
CA SER A 60 14.74 6.74 -14.69
C SER A 60 15.99 6.12 -15.29
N ASN A 61 16.26 4.87 -14.93
CA ASN A 61 17.33 4.08 -15.51
C ASN A 61 16.90 3.65 -16.93
N SER A 62 16.97 4.57 -17.88
CA SER A 62 16.67 4.33 -19.30
C SER A 62 17.95 4.52 -20.10
N GLY A 63 18.58 3.42 -20.50
CA GLY A 63 19.76 3.51 -21.38
C GLY A 63 20.58 2.23 -21.51
N ALA A 64 20.02 1.16 -22.07
CA ALA A 64 20.74 0.23 -22.93
C ALA A 64 19.73 -0.62 -23.73
N ALA A 65 19.85 -0.60 -25.05
CA ALA A 65 19.06 -1.44 -25.94
C ALA A 65 19.37 -2.92 -25.67
N GLY A 66 18.43 -3.59 -25.03
CA GLY A 66 18.35 -5.03 -24.85
C GLY A 66 16.86 -5.35 -24.73
N GLY A 67 16.42 -6.50 -25.25
CA GLY A 67 15.02 -6.94 -25.07
C GLY A 67 14.61 -6.89 -23.59
N PRO A 68 13.29 -6.89 -23.28
CA PRO A 68 12.80 -6.72 -21.92
C PRO A 68 13.56 -7.67 -20.98
N ALA A 69 14.28 -7.11 -20.01
CA ALA A 69 15.08 -7.88 -19.07
C ALA A 69 14.20 -8.98 -18.46
N ALA A 70 14.67 -10.23 -18.51
CA ALA A 70 13.92 -11.35 -18.00
C ALA A 70 13.55 -11.08 -16.53
N TYR A 71 12.26 -11.03 -16.23
CA TYR A 71 11.76 -10.87 -14.87
C TYR A 71 12.35 -11.95 -13.97
N ASN A 72 12.86 -11.53 -12.83
CA ASN A 72 13.44 -12.41 -11.83
C ASN A 72 12.86 -12.07 -10.46
N LEU A 73 11.92 -12.89 -10.01
CA LEU A 73 11.24 -12.85 -8.73
C LEU A 73 12.22 -12.74 -7.55
N ALA A 74 13.36 -13.42 -7.60
CA ALA A 74 14.35 -13.39 -6.51
C ALA A 74 14.89 -11.98 -6.22
N THR A 75 14.92 -11.10 -7.23
CA THR A 75 15.40 -9.72 -7.10
C THR A 75 14.27 -8.71 -6.95
N GLN A 76 13.01 -9.15 -6.98
CA GLN A 76 11.85 -8.28 -6.85
C GLN A 76 11.51 -7.97 -5.39
N ARG A 77 10.61 -7.00 -5.26
CA ARG A 77 9.88 -6.72 -4.02
C ARG A 77 8.45 -7.21 -4.15
N VAL A 78 7.88 -7.62 -3.04
CA VAL A 78 6.45 -7.81 -2.86
C VAL A 78 5.88 -6.77 -1.90
N PHE A 79 4.57 -6.61 -1.91
CA PHE A 79 3.88 -5.50 -1.27
C PHE A 79 2.78 -5.99 -0.36
N HIS A 80 2.74 -5.46 0.86
CA HIS A 80 1.64 -5.67 1.79
C HIS A 80 0.96 -4.32 2.08
N PHE A 81 -0.34 -4.26 1.83
CA PHE A 81 -1.16 -3.07 2.04
C PHE A 81 -1.90 -3.20 3.36
N THR A 82 -1.75 -2.22 4.24
CA THR A 82 -2.45 -2.23 5.53
C THR A 82 -2.78 -0.83 5.99
N HIS A 83 -3.85 -0.69 6.76
CA HIS A 83 -4.23 0.60 7.34
C HIS A 83 -3.18 1.04 8.38
N ILE A 84 -2.85 2.33 8.45
CA ILE A 84 -1.81 2.87 9.34
C ILE A 84 -2.02 2.51 10.83
N ARG A 85 -3.27 2.51 11.30
CA ARG A 85 -3.70 2.02 12.63
C ARG A 85 -3.33 0.56 12.94
N ASN A 86 -3.00 -0.27 11.96
CA ASN A 86 -2.55 -1.64 12.18
C ASN A 86 -1.06 -1.72 12.52
N LEU A 87 -0.27 -0.69 12.18
CA LEU A 87 1.19 -0.69 12.41
C LEU A 87 1.57 -0.92 13.87
N PRO A 88 0.98 -0.25 14.88
CA PRO A 88 1.35 -0.49 16.28
C PRO A 88 1.21 -1.97 16.70
N GLY A 89 0.15 -2.66 16.24
CA GLY A 89 -0.05 -4.09 16.52
C GLY A 89 1.00 -4.97 15.82
N ILE A 90 1.25 -4.72 14.54
CA ILE A 90 2.30 -5.41 13.76
C ILE A 90 3.67 -5.24 14.41
N LEU A 91 3.98 -4.04 14.89
CA LEU A 91 5.25 -3.74 15.55
C LEU A 91 5.32 -4.41 16.93
N ALA A 92 4.24 -4.38 17.73
CA ALA A 92 4.19 -5.07 19.01
C ALA A 92 4.41 -6.59 18.87
N ASP A 93 3.86 -7.19 17.81
CA ASP A 93 4.05 -8.61 17.48
C ASP A 93 5.46 -8.90 16.91
N GLY A 94 6.18 -7.87 16.44
CA GLY A 94 7.45 -8.00 15.76
C GLY A 94 7.38 -8.68 14.39
N ALA A 95 6.17 -8.95 13.88
CA ALA A 95 5.96 -9.63 12.61
C ALA A 95 4.60 -9.28 11.98
N LEU A 96 4.53 -9.39 10.66
CA LEU A 96 3.29 -9.62 9.93
C LEU A 96 2.88 -11.06 10.17
N ARG A 97 1.64 -11.30 10.64
CA ARG A 97 1.14 -12.65 10.95
C ARG A 97 -0.11 -12.97 10.15
N ALA A 98 -0.23 -14.22 9.72
CA ALA A 98 -1.39 -14.72 8.99
C ALA A 98 -2.65 -14.72 9.86
N ASP A 99 -2.50 -15.01 11.16
CA ASP A 99 -3.56 -15.08 12.16
C ASP A 99 -3.76 -13.75 12.92
N ALA A 100 -3.24 -12.63 12.40
CA ALA A 100 -3.37 -11.34 13.05
C ALA A 100 -4.83 -10.87 13.11
N ALA A 101 -5.19 -10.21 14.22
CA ALA A 101 -6.44 -9.47 14.37
C ALA A 101 -6.17 -7.97 14.19
N PRO A 102 -6.28 -7.41 12.97
CA PRO A 102 -5.96 -6.02 12.71
C PRO A 102 -6.96 -5.07 13.39
N ALA A 103 -6.47 -3.92 13.84
CA ALA A 103 -7.31 -2.86 14.43
C ALA A 103 -8.32 -2.28 13.41
N VAL A 104 -7.92 -2.25 12.13
CA VAL A 104 -8.79 -1.95 11.00
C VAL A 104 -8.69 -3.09 10.03
N ASP A 105 -9.77 -3.83 9.98
CA ASP A 105 -9.91 -4.99 9.13
C ASP A 105 -10.68 -4.64 7.87
N VAL A 106 -9.99 -4.70 6.73
CA VAL A 106 -10.58 -4.34 5.43
C VAL A 106 -11.09 -5.56 4.67
N THR A 107 -10.69 -6.77 5.06
CA THR A 107 -11.08 -8.01 4.37
C THR A 107 -12.40 -8.52 4.96
N SER A 108 -13.33 -8.95 4.09
CA SER A 108 -14.61 -9.49 4.55
C SER A 108 -14.44 -10.85 5.22
N THR A 109 -15.44 -11.28 6.00
CA THR A 109 -15.48 -12.65 6.54
C THR A 109 -15.53 -13.68 5.41
N LEU A 110 -16.33 -13.41 4.36
CA LEU A 110 -16.44 -14.29 3.19
C LEU A 110 -15.08 -14.54 2.51
N ALA A 111 -14.26 -13.49 2.33
CA ALA A 111 -12.94 -13.63 1.75
C ALA A 111 -11.97 -14.42 2.66
N ARG A 112 -12.10 -14.30 3.98
CA ARG A 112 -11.34 -15.11 4.93
C ARG A 112 -11.75 -16.57 4.89
N ASP A 113 -13.05 -16.83 4.90
CA ASP A 113 -13.59 -18.19 4.89
C ASP A 113 -13.12 -18.91 3.61
N ALA A 114 -13.18 -18.25 2.46
CA ALA A 114 -12.63 -18.78 1.20
C ALA A 114 -11.14 -19.15 1.31
N ARG A 115 -10.32 -18.31 1.96
CA ARG A 115 -8.90 -18.60 2.21
C ARG A 115 -8.68 -19.69 3.25
N ALA A 116 -9.60 -19.86 4.20
CA ALA A 116 -9.50 -20.89 5.24
C ALA A 116 -9.93 -22.28 4.74
N GLU A 117 -10.78 -22.33 3.71
CA GLU A 117 -11.28 -23.57 3.10
C GLU A 117 -10.31 -24.18 2.08
N LEU A 118 -9.51 -23.35 1.39
CA LEU A 118 -8.62 -23.79 0.32
C LEU A 118 -7.21 -24.12 0.84
N GLU A 119 -6.64 -25.18 0.26
CA GLU A 119 -5.28 -25.64 0.53
C GLU A 119 -4.30 -25.18 -0.56
N THR A 120 -3.08 -24.92 -0.15
CA THR A 120 -1.94 -24.74 -1.04
C THR A 120 -1.41 -26.09 -1.55
N PRO A 121 -0.54 -26.12 -2.58
CA PRO A 121 0.03 -27.38 -3.06
C PRO A 121 0.88 -28.15 -2.03
N VAL A 122 1.26 -27.52 -0.92
CA VAL A 122 2.04 -28.15 0.16
C VAL A 122 1.15 -28.62 1.33
N GLY A 123 -0.18 -28.55 1.19
CA GLY A 123 -1.16 -29.09 2.14
C GLY A 123 -1.50 -28.17 3.32
N SER A 124 -0.90 -26.99 3.42
CA SER A 124 -1.28 -25.94 4.38
C SER A 124 -2.41 -25.08 3.80
N ARG A 125 -3.25 -24.47 4.65
CA ARG A 125 -4.36 -23.62 4.17
C ARG A 125 -3.82 -22.28 3.67
N ILE A 126 -4.53 -21.67 2.73
CA ILE A 126 -4.15 -20.35 2.22
C ILE A 126 -4.20 -19.29 3.33
N ALA A 127 -5.13 -19.42 4.28
CA ALA A 127 -5.22 -18.56 5.46
C ALA A 127 -4.04 -18.69 6.44
N ASP A 128 -3.23 -19.76 6.36
CA ASP A 128 -2.07 -19.96 7.23
C ASP A 128 -0.83 -19.17 6.77
N HIS A 129 -0.96 -18.34 5.73
CA HIS A 129 0.15 -17.64 5.07
C HIS A 129 -0.05 -16.14 5.07
N VAL A 130 1.05 -15.39 5.23
CA VAL A 130 1.03 -13.96 4.98
C VAL A 130 1.03 -13.72 3.48
N ALA A 131 -0.04 -13.11 2.97
CA ALA A 131 -0.19 -12.79 1.56
C ALA A 131 0.47 -11.45 1.21
N PHE A 132 1.15 -11.43 0.07
CA PHE A 132 1.73 -10.26 -0.54
C PHE A 132 1.33 -10.15 -2.00
N ALA A 133 1.10 -8.92 -2.45
CA ALA A 133 0.98 -8.61 -3.86
C ALA A 133 2.35 -8.63 -4.55
N LEU A 134 2.40 -9.10 -5.80
CA LEU A 134 3.63 -9.11 -6.61
C LEU A 134 3.99 -7.73 -7.18
N THR A 135 3.05 -6.78 -7.17
CA THR A 135 3.24 -5.41 -7.64
C THR A 135 2.45 -4.42 -6.79
N ALA A 136 2.93 -3.17 -6.72
CA ALA A 136 2.20 -2.08 -6.08
C ALA A 136 0.89 -1.73 -6.80
N GLU A 137 0.69 -2.25 -8.02
CA GLU A 137 -0.50 -2.07 -8.85
C GLU A 137 -1.39 -3.33 -8.90
N SER A 138 -1.36 -4.16 -7.85
CA SER A 138 -2.16 -5.39 -7.79
C SER A 138 -3.66 -5.11 -7.91
N GLU A 139 -4.41 -6.04 -8.50
CA GLU A 139 -5.86 -5.92 -8.70
C GLU A 139 -6.59 -5.60 -7.39
N ARG A 140 -6.26 -6.28 -6.30
CA ARG A 140 -6.87 -6.03 -4.99
C ARG A 140 -6.62 -4.62 -4.47
N TRP A 141 -5.44 -4.08 -4.69
CA TRP A 141 -5.15 -2.71 -4.30
C TRP A 141 -5.80 -1.67 -5.23
N ARG A 142 -5.82 -1.93 -6.55
CA ARG A 142 -6.56 -1.11 -7.52
C ARG A 142 -8.04 -1.04 -7.19
N GLU A 143 -8.65 -2.18 -6.87
CA GLU A 143 -10.04 -2.30 -6.46
C GLU A 143 -10.33 -1.45 -5.22
N LEU A 144 -9.50 -1.54 -4.18
CA LEU A 144 -9.62 -0.68 -2.99
C LEU A 144 -9.52 0.81 -3.34
N ARG A 145 -8.55 1.22 -4.17
CA ARG A 145 -8.41 2.63 -4.56
C ARG A 145 -9.62 3.14 -5.36
N ALA A 146 -10.18 2.32 -6.25
CA ALA A 146 -11.42 2.66 -6.97
C ALA A 146 -12.62 2.79 -6.01
N ILE A 147 -12.72 1.92 -4.99
CA ILE A 147 -13.73 2.04 -3.93
C ILE A 147 -13.55 3.35 -3.14
N PHE A 148 -12.31 3.70 -2.76
CA PHE A 148 -12.03 4.94 -2.02
C PHE A 148 -12.34 6.19 -2.83
N ALA A 149 -12.08 6.16 -4.14
CA ALA A 149 -12.44 7.21 -5.08
C ALA A 149 -13.95 7.26 -5.41
N ARG A 150 -14.74 6.30 -4.91
CA ARG A 150 -16.17 6.12 -5.21
C ARG A 150 -16.47 5.84 -6.68
N GLU A 151 -15.50 5.26 -7.38
CA GLU A 151 -15.62 4.84 -8.77
C GLU A 151 -16.09 3.39 -8.89
N ALA A 152 -15.97 2.61 -7.82
CA ALA A 152 -16.44 1.24 -7.73
C ALA A 152 -17.25 0.99 -6.44
N PRO A 153 -18.25 0.09 -6.47
CA PRO A 153 -18.93 -0.34 -5.26
C PRO A 153 -18.05 -1.25 -4.42
N VAL A 154 -18.36 -1.37 -3.12
CA VAL A 154 -17.73 -2.37 -2.25
C VAL A 154 -18.13 -3.76 -2.73
N THR A 155 -17.14 -4.59 -3.07
CA THR A 155 -17.34 -5.97 -3.52
C THR A 155 -17.34 -6.94 -2.34
N PRO A 156 -17.81 -8.21 -2.52
CA PRO A 156 -17.84 -9.19 -1.43
C PRO A 156 -16.49 -9.54 -0.82
N HIS A 157 -15.37 -9.18 -1.47
CA HIS A 157 -14.03 -9.39 -0.92
C HIS A 157 -13.73 -8.46 0.26
N TRP A 158 -14.32 -7.26 0.26
CA TRP A 158 -14.00 -6.20 1.22
C TRP A 158 -15.07 -6.06 2.30
N ALA A 159 -14.64 -5.78 3.53
CA ALA A 159 -15.51 -5.49 4.64
C ALA A 159 -16.18 -4.12 4.46
N ALA A 160 -17.39 -3.94 5.01
CA ALA A 160 -18.15 -2.69 4.86
C ALA A 160 -17.41 -1.42 5.35
N VAL A 161 -16.43 -1.56 6.26
CA VAL A 161 -15.64 -0.44 6.78
C VAL A 161 -14.89 0.31 5.68
N VAL A 162 -14.54 -0.34 4.56
CA VAL A 162 -13.77 0.28 3.47
C VAL A 162 -14.46 1.49 2.85
N ALA A 163 -15.80 1.54 2.90
CA ALA A 163 -16.59 2.66 2.38
C ALA A 163 -16.32 3.99 3.11
N GLY A 164 -15.76 3.94 4.33
CA GLY A 164 -15.42 5.12 5.13
C GLY A 164 -13.93 5.46 5.15
N LEU A 165 -13.09 4.76 4.40
CA LEU A 165 -11.63 4.92 4.39
C LEU A 165 -11.16 5.67 3.14
N ALA A 166 -9.92 6.14 3.16
CA ALA A 166 -9.23 6.71 2.01
C ALA A 166 -7.88 6.02 1.78
N ALA A 167 -7.34 6.12 0.56
CA ALA A 167 -6.02 5.56 0.24
C ALA A 167 -4.92 6.13 1.16
N SER A 168 -5.02 7.40 1.56
CA SER A 168 -4.10 8.07 2.49
C SER A 168 -4.07 7.46 3.91
N ASP A 169 -5.07 6.66 4.28
CA ASP A 169 -5.11 5.94 5.56
C ASP A 169 -4.24 4.67 5.56
N PHE A 170 -3.66 4.30 4.42
CA PHE A 170 -2.88 3.07 4.24
C PHE A 170 -1.38 3.34 4.16
N VAL A 171 -0.64 2.29 4.44
CA VAL A 171 0.80 2.19 4.20
C VAL A 171 1.08 0.99 3.31
N VAL A 172 2.10 1.12 2.47
CA VAL A 172 2.58 0.03 1.62
C VAL A 172 3.90 -0.46 2.19
N LEU A 173 3.92 -1.70 2.69
CA LEU A 173 5.15 -2.34 3.16
C LEU A 173 5.78 -3.08 1.98
N ALA A 174 6.97 -2.66 1.55
CA ALA A 174 7.70 -3.31 0.46
C ALA A 174 8.83 -4.19 1.03
N LEU A 175 8.79 -5.48 0.68
CA LEU A 175 9.73 -6.50 1.17
C LEU A 175 10.47 -7.14 -0.01
N PRO A 176 11.80 -7.25 0.02
CA PRO A 176 12.52 -8.06 -0.97
C PRO A 176 12.12 -9.53 -0.84
N VAL A 177 11.86 -10.22 -1.95
CA VAL A 177 11.49 -11.65 -1.93
C VAL A 177 12.55 -12.50 -1.24
N ALA A 178 13.83 -12.16 -1.41
CA ALA A 178 14.95 -12.82 -0.75
C ALA A 178 14.90 -12.80 0.79
N LYS A 179 14.05 -11.95 1.40
CA LYS A 179 13.84 -11.89 2.86
C LYS A 179 12.70 -12.79 3.37
N LEU A 180 11.96 -13.46 2.46
CA LEU A 180 10.78 -14.27 2.79
C LEU A 180 11.07 -15.77 2.89
N GLY A 181 12.31 -16.19 2.63
CA GLY A 181 12.71 -17.60 2.63
C GLY A 181 12.47 -18.30 1.29
N ALA A 182 12.92 -19.55 1.19
CA ALA A 182 12.83 -20.34 -0.04
C ALA A 182 11.46 -21.01 -0.24
N GLU A 183 10.67 -21.15 0.83
CA GLU A 183 9.41 -21.90 0.86
C GLU A 183 8.17 -21.05 0.49
N VAL A 184 8.38 -19.92 -0.18
CA VAL A 184 7.28 -19.09 -0.67
C VAL A 184 6.46 -19.84 -1.72
N ILE A 185 5.16 -19.56 -1.76
CA ILE A 185 4.25 -20.12 -2.75
C ILE A 185 3.76 -18.95 -3.60
N VAL A 186 3.79 -19.10 -4.92
CA VAL A 186 3.34 -18.07 -5.86
C VAL A 186 2.09 -18.57 -6.55
N SER A 187 1.04 -17.76 -6.57
CA SER A 187 -0.13 -17.95 -7.41
C SER A 187 -0.09 -16.99 -8.59
N ASP A 188 -0.71 -17.38 -9.70
CA ASP A 188 -0.88 -16.51 -10.87
C ASP A 188 -2.16 -15.67 -10.86
N GLY A 189 -2.98 -15.81 -9.81
CA GLY A 189 -4.16 -15.01 -9.53
C GLY A 189 -4.41 -14.94 -8.02
N ASP A 190 -5.62 -14.52 -7.63
CA ASP A 190 -6.07 -14.59 -6.24
C ASP A 190 -5.96 -16.04 -5.75
N ALA A 191 -5.14 -16.28 -4.72
CA ALA A 191 -4.93 -17.64 -4.22
C ALA A 191 -6.25 -18.31 -3.79
N ALA A 192 -7.23 -17.52 -3.33
CA ALA A 192 -8.55 -18.01 -2.94
C ALA A 192 -9.49 -18.31 -4.13
N ALA A 193 -9.06 -18.04 -5.36
CA ALA A 193 -9.80 -18.43 -6.55
C ALA A 193 -9.47 -19.88 -6.93
N GLY A 194 -10.49 -20.73 -7.04
CA GLY A 194 -10.31 -22.15 -7.39
C GLY A 194 -9.67 -22.41 -8.78
N SER A 195 -9.53 -21.37 -9.61
CA SER A 195 -8.85 -21.42 -10.91
C SER A 195 -7.36 -21.07 -10.86
N SER A 196 -6.84 -20.58 -9.73
CA SER A 196 -5.45 -20.14 -9.62
C SER A 196 -4.49 -21.32 -9.63
N ARG A 197 -3.41 -21.16 -10.39
CA ARG A 197 -2.31 -22.10 -10.46
C ARG A 197 -1.23 -21.66 -9.49
N PHE A 198 -0.56 -22.64 -8.91
CA PHE A 198 0.45 -22.40 -7.90
C PHE A 198 1.81 -22.95 -8.33
N ALA A 199 2.86 -22.32 -7.81
CA ALA A 199 4.23 -22.78 -7.88
C ALA A 199 4.89 -22.64 -6.51
N VAL A 200 5.61 -23.68 -6.09
CA VAL A 200 6.33 -23.70 -4.80
C VAL A 200 7.78 -23.33 -5.04
N GLY A 201 8.25 -22.32 -4.32
CA GLY A 201 9.59 -21.78 -4.40
C GLY A 201 9.78 -20.73 -5.51
N VAL A 202 10.84 -19.93 -5.34
CA VAL A 202 11.12 -18.77 -6.18
C VAL A 202 11.38 -19.15 -7.64
N ASP A 203 12.08 -20.25 -7.91
CA ASP A 203 12.41 -20.67 -9.27
C ASP A 203 11.17 -21.14 -10.06
N ALA A 204 10.32 -21.94 -9.43
CA ALA A 204 9.07 -22.37 -10.05
C ALA A 204 8.10 -21.19 -10.21
N GLY A 205 8.02 -20.29 -9.22
CA GLY A 205 7.27 -19.05 -9.30
C GLY A 205 7.71 -18.16 -10.45
N ASN A 206 9.02 -18.03 -10.67
CA ASN A 206 9.60 -17.33 -11.82
C ASN A 206 9.10 -17.90 -13.16
N ILE A 207 9.05 -19.22 -13.28
CA ILE A 207 8.55 -19.90 -14.48
C ILE A 207 7.06 -19.65 -14.66
N LEU A 208 6.27 -19.76 -13.59
CA LEU A 208 4.82 -19.50 -13.62
C LEU A 208 4.52 -18.07 -14.08
N LEU A 209 5.10 -17.07 -13.44
CA LEU A 209 4.86 -15.66 -13.76
C LEU A 209 5.33 -15.31 -15.18
N ARG A 210 6.44 -15.90 -15.65
CA ARG A 210 6.88 -15.74 -17.03
C ARG A 210 5.85 -16.31 -18.01
N LYS A 211 5.29 -17.49 -17.73
CA LYS A 211 4.24 -18.09 -18.56
C LYS A 211 3.00 -17.20 -18.61
N CYS A 212 2.56 -16.64 -17.48
CA CYS A 212 1.40 -15.75 -17.46
C CYS A 212 1.64 -14.49 -18.28
N ARG A 213 2.84 -13.91 -18.21
CA ARG A 213 3.24 -12.76 -19.02
C ARG A 213 3.33 -13.07 -20.51
N SER A 214 3.75 -14.28 -20.88
CA SER A 214 3.82 -14.70 -22.30
C SER A 214 2.51 -15.24 -22.86
N SER A 215 1.64 -15.75 -21.98
CA SER A 215 0.34 -16.36 -22.29
C SER A 215 -0.78 -15.33 -22.19
N ALA A 216 -0.47 -14.04 -22.32
CA ALA A 216 -1.42 -12.96 -22.54
C ALA A 216 -2.13 -13.10 -23.91
N TYR A 217 -2.66 -14.30 -24.16
CA TYR A 217 -3.53 -14.72 -25.26
C TYR A 217 -4.88 -13.98 -25.24
N PHE A 218 -5.11 -13.16 -24.20
CA PHE A 218 -6.28 -12.31 -23.98
C PHE A 218 -5.93 -10.85 -23.72
N ALA A 219 -4.65 -10.45 -23.82
CA ALA A 219 -4.35 -9.03 -23.84
C ALA A 219 -4.95 -8.45 -25.12
N ASP A 220 -5.63 -7.31 -24.97
CA ASP A 220 -5.81 -6.39 -26.09
C ASP A 220 -4.44 -6.28 -26.79
N PRO A 221 -4.34 -6.48 -28.12
CA PRO A 221 -3.07 -6.30 -28.82
C PRO A 221 -2.42 -4.92 -28.57
N ASP A 222 -3.20 -3.94 -28.09
CA ASP A 222 -2.71 -2.64 -27.65
C ASP A 222 -2.35 -2.57 -26.14
N ASP A 223 -2.84 -3.49 -25.29
CA ASP A 223 -2.44 -3.65 -23.89
C ASP A 223 -1.17 -4.50 -23.78
N THR A 224 -0.06 -3.84 -24.10
CA THR A 224 1.30 -4.36 -23.95
C THR A 224 1.81 -4.31 -22.50
N SER A 225 0.95 -4.07 -21.50
CA SER A 225 1.41 -3.99 -20.13
C SER A 225 1.90 -5.36 -19.67
N ALA A 226 3.22 -5.51 -19.61
CA ALA A 226 3.91 -6.75 -19.33
C ALA A 226 3.71 -7.26 -17.88
N ASP A 227 2.74 -6.71 -17.16
CA ASP A 227 2.52 -6.83 -15.73
C ASP A 227 1.16 -7.44 -15.38
N ILE A 228 0.29 -7.80 -16.33
CA ILE A 228 -1.05 -8.40 -16.04
C ILE A 228 -0.92 -9.59 -15.07
N GLY A 229 -0.05 -10.55 -15.38
CA GLY A 229 0.18 -11.71 -14.48
C GLY A 229 0.80 -11.36 -13.13
N LEU A 230 1.37 -10.16 -12.96
CA LEU A 230 1.84 -9.65 -11.67
C LEU A 230 0.74 -8.91 -10.90
N ARG A 231 -0.23 -8.31 -11.61
CA ARG A 231 -1.35 -7.60 -10.98
C ARG A 231 -2.31 -8.56 -10.29
N GLU A 232 -2.57 -9.70 -10.93
CA GLU A 232 -3.48 -10.72 -10.41
C GLU A 232 -2.82 -11.65 -9.38
N GLY A 233 -1.55 -11.98 -9.57
CA GLY A 233 -0.85 -12.98 -8.77
C GLY A 233 -0.48 -12.53 -7.35
N GLU A 234 -0.38 -13.51 -6.46
CA GLU A 234 0.02 -13.33 -5.06
C GLU A 234 1.29 -14.14 -4.74
N LEU A 235 2.02 -13.69 -3.73
CA LEU A 235 3.03 -14.48 -3.04
C LEU A 235 2.57 -14.75 -1.61
N LEU A 236 2.51 -16.02 -1.25
CA LEU A 236 2.21 -16.52 0.09
C LEU A 236 3.54 -16.87 0.79
N ALA A 237 3.89 -16.13 1.84
CA ALA A 237 5.01 -16.47 2.71
C ALA A 237 4.51 -17.32 3.90
N GLY A 238 5.42 -17.77 4.77
CA GLY A 238 5.04 -18.51 5.98
C GLY A 238 4.08 -17.73 6.90
N ALA A 239 3.61 -18.40 7.95
CA ALA A 239 2.60 -17.86 8.88
C ALA A 239 3.01 -16.56 9.60
N SER A 240 4.32 -16.27 9.65
CA SER A 240 4.88 -15.08 10.27
C SER A 240 6.07 -14.55 9.48
N VAL A 241 6.08 -13.24 9.20
CA VAL A 241 7.16 -12.53 8.49
C VAL A 241 7.67 -11.40 9.38
N PRO A 242 8.94 -11.46 9.85
CA PRO A 242 9.49 -10.45 10.74
C PRO A 242 9.42 -9.03 10.17
N VAL A 243 9.15 -8.03 11.02
CA VAL A 243 9.14 -6.62 10.59
C VAL A 243 10.51 -6.14 10.09
N SER A 244 11.59 -6.80 10.53
CA SER A 244 12.96 -6.57 10.02
C SER A 244 13.15 -6.96 8.55
N SER A 245 12.21 -7.68 7.94
CA SER A 245 12.19 -7.98 6.50
C SER A 245 11.67 -6.82 5.65
N ILE A 246 11.05 -5.81 6.27
CA ILE A 246 10.54 -4.60 5.58
C ILE A 246 11.72 -3.73 5.15
N ALA A 247 11.84 -3.46 3.85
CA ALA A 247 12.90 -2.60 3.31
C ALA A 247 12.46 -1.13 3.16
N LEU A 248 11.16 -0.89 2.94
CA LEU A 248 10.60 0.42 2.67
C LEU A 248 9.14 0.46 3.11
N ILE A 249 8.73 1.58 3.71
CA ILE A 249 7.32 1.90 3.95
C ILE A 249 6.93 3.09 3.06
N GLY A 250 6.04 2.83 2.10
CA GLY A 250 5.44 3.84 1.25
C GLY A 250 4.21 4.47 1.91
N VAL A 251 4.07 5.79 1.76
CA VAL A 251 2.91 6.56 2.23
C VAL A 251 2.46 7.58 1.18
N ALA A 252 1.21 8.03 1.25
CA ALA A 252 0.62 8.93 0.26
C ALA A 252 1.20 10.35 0.28
N HIS A 253 1.51 10.89 1.46
CA HIS A 253 1.92 12.29 1.65
C HIS A 253 2.79 12.50 2.90
N GLU A 254 3.35 13.70 3.06
CA GLU A 254 4.26 14.03 4.16
C GLU A 254 3.63 13.87 5.57
N PRO A 255 2.39 14.34 5.84
CA PRO A 255 1.79 14.10 7.15
C PRO A 255 1.67 12.61 7.53
N ALA A 256 1.39 11.74 6.56
CA ALA A 256 1.37 10.30 6.80
C ALA A 256 2.78 9.76 7.07
N ARG A 257 3.80 10.28 6.38
CA ARG A 257 5.21 9.94 6.64
C ARG A 257 5.58 10.26 8.07
N ASP A 258 5.26 11.47 8.53
CA ASP A 258 5.67 11.93 9.85
C ASP A 258 4.96 11.12 10.94
N ARG A 259 3.66 10.84 10.77
CA ARG A 259 2.90 9.93 11.65
C ARG A 259 3.48 8.52 11.69
N VAL A 260 3.85 7.93 10.56
CA VAL A 260 4.50 6.61 10.53
C VAL A 260 5.86 6.65 11.24
N ARG A 261 6.64 7.71 11.07
CA ARG A 261 7.95 7.85 11.75
C ARG A 261 7.80 7.95 13.26
N GLU A 262 6.78 8.64 13.75
CA GLU A 262 6.44 8.68 15.18
C GLU A 262 6.10 7.28 15.71
N ILE A 263 5.24 6.53 15.00
CA ILE A 263 4.89 5.15 15.35
C ILE A 263 6.14 4.25 15.41
N LEU A 264 7.03 4.36 14.41
CA LEU A 264 8.27 3.59 14.39
C LEU A 264 9.22 4.00 15.52
N ALA A 265 9.34 5.29 15.84
CA ALA A 265 10.20 5.76 16.92
C ALA A 265 9.75 5.23 18.29
N ASP A 266 8.44 5.10 18.49
CA ASP A 266 7.83 4.60 19.73
C ASP A 266 7.88 3.08 19.85
N ALA A 267 7.55 2.36 18.77
CA ALA A 267 7.22 0.93 18.84
C ALA A 267 8.16 0.01 18.03
N TRP A 268 9.21 0.51 17.37
CA TRP A 268 10.10 -0.36 16.61
C TRP A 268 10.80 -1.40 17.50
N PRO A 269 10.66 -2.70 17.23
CA PRO A 269 11.12 -3.73 18.17
C PRO A 269 12.63 -3.72 18.37
N SER A 270 13.04 -3.74 19.63
CA SER A 270 14.45 -3.91 20.00
C SER A 270 14.98 -5.22 19.42
N GLY A 271 16.14 -5.17 18.77
CA GLY A 271 16.74 -6.33 18.09
C GLY A 271 16.30 -6.55 16.63
N SER A 272 15.34 -5.78 16.11
CA SER A 272 14.95 -5.84 14.68
C SER A 272 15.88 -5.05 13.74
N GLY A 273 16.98 -4.51 14.25
CA GLY A 273 17.89 -3.65 13.49
C GLY A 273 17.33 -2.25 13.28
N ALA A 274 17.84 -1.53 12.29
CA ALA A 274 17.37 -0.19 11.95
C ALA A 274 15.96 -0.22 11.35
N ALA A 275 15.12 0.74 11.76
CA ALA A 275 13.80 0.90 11.15
C ALA A 275 13.90 1.19 9.64
N PRO A 276 12.96 0.70 8.83
CA PRO A 276 12.95 0.91 7.40
C PRO A 276 12.79 2.39 7.06
N LYS A 277 13.24 2.76 5.86
CA LYS A 277 12.98 4.09 5.31
C LYS A 277 11.47 4.26 5.12
N VAL A 278 10.94 5.40 5.56
CA VAL A 278 9.58 5.85 5.23
C VAL A 278 9.67 6.88 4.11
N ALA A 279 8.92 6.68 3.04
CA ALA A 279 9.00 7.51 1.84
C ALA A 279 7.62 7.82 1.26
N VAL A 280 7.47 9.04 0.76
CA VAL A 280 6.24 9.52 0.12
C VAL A 280 6.26 9.06 -1.33
N TYR A 281 5.25 8.28 -1.73
CA TYR A 281 5.07 7.73 -3.07
C TYR A 281 3.62 7.90 -3.54
N PRO A 282 3.19 9.11 -3.91
CA PRO A 282 1.79 9.40 -4.27
C PRO A 282 1.20 8.48 -5.34
N PRO A 283 1.94 8.08 -6.41
CA PRO A 283 1.39 7.19 -7.44
C PRO A 283 0.85 5.86 -6.91
N TRP A 284 1.38 5.33 -5.81
CA TRP A 284 0.85 4.09 -5.22
C TRP A 284 -0.54 4.25 -4.60
N PHE A 285 -1.01 5.48 -4.39
CA PHE A 285 -2.26 5.78 -3.67
C PHE A 285 -3.31 6.45 -4.55
N GLN A 286 -2.99 6.70 -5.82
CA GLN A 286 -3.89 7.28 -6.81
C GLN A 286 -4.58 6.17 -7.61
N VAL A 287 -5.76 6.45 -8.15
CA VAL A 287 -6.39 5.55 -9.12
C VAL A 287 -5.50 5.50 -10.36
N ALA A 288 -5.37 4.32 -10.97
CA ALA A 288 -4.61 4.20 -12.22
C ALA A 288 -5.40 4.88 -13.35
N GLU A 289 -4.75 5.79 -14.08
CA GLU A 289 -5.29 6.38 -15.31
C GLU A 289 -5.57 5.33 -16.39
#